data_AF-A0A9D1EKS1-F1
#
_entry.id   AF-A0A9D1EKS1-F1
#
_cell.length_a   1.000
_cell.length_b   1.000
_cell.length_c   1.000
_cell.angle_alpha   90.00
_cell.angle_beta   90.00
_cell.angle_gamma   90.00
#
_symmetry.space_group_name_H-M   'P 1'
#
loop_
_entity.id
_entity.type
_entity.pdbx_description
1 polymer ?
#
loop_
_entity_poly.entity_id
_entity_poly.type
_entity_poly.pdbx_seq_one_letter_code
_entity_poly.pdbx_strand_id
1 'polypeptide(L)'
;EALEGGGQAALYKVSQRKRIEIEAEKTKQALVQQLAEKQDWEYVNAQLEVLEKRQTILQRMLNVFPGYYGKYIRLHFARYLNEPAVSDEQQEAFGTVVEFLDNVNFTLPPDLQQYLDEITKDFDEAFVGKVFSNMDDAISDTEKYIAENKEILERYMQLKQSDEFKASPAYRLQEQLRKLNSESGYDTIFIPAMKKLSRSYGEYHDKLEKANEIFLSKYPKEAR
;
A
#
# COMPACT_ATOMS: atom_id res chain seq x y z
N GLU A 1 24.68 -16.25 7.17
CA GLU A 1 24.14 -15.41 8.27
C GLU A 1 22.60 -15.32 8.33
N ALA A 2 21.85 -15.30 7.21
CA ALA A 2 20.37 -15.20 7.26
C ALA A 2 19.60 -16.48 7.62
N LEU A 3 20.27 -17.60 7.93
CA LEU A 3 19.65 -18.92 8.13
C LEU A 3 19.67 -19.41 9.59
N GLU A 4 20.28 -18.67 10.51
CA GLU A 4 20.30 -19.05 11.92
C GLU A 4 19.32 -18.17 12.69
N GLY A 5 18.11 -18.70 12.95
CA GLY A 5 17.16 -18.14 13.92
C GLY A 5 15.92 -17.42 13.37
N GLY A 6 15.77 -17.24 12.05
CA GLY A 6 14.60 -16.57 11.48
C GLY A 6 13.43 -17.53 11.19
N GLY A 7 12.31 -17.40 11.90
CA GLY A 7 11.07 -18.12 11.59
C GLY A 7 10.53 -17.85 10.17
N GLN A 8 9.47 -18.54 9.76
CA GLN A 8 8.88 -18.47 8.40
C GLN A 8 8.68 -17.04 7.87
N ALA A 9 8.30 -16.09 8.73
CA ALA A 9 8.13 -14.68 8.37
C ALA A 9 9.45 -13.98 7.95
N ALA A 10 10.58 -14.32 8.59
CA ALA A 10 11.88 -13.76 8.24
C ALA A 10 12.36 -14.24 6.86
N LEU A 11 12.20 -15.54 6.58
CA LEU A 11 12.49 -16.12 5.26
C LEU A 11 11.59 -15.52 4.17
N TYR A 12 10.31 -15.31 4.50
CA TYR A 12 9.37 -14.65 3.59
C TYR A 12 9.82 -13.22 3.27
N LYS A 13 10.21 -12.43 4.27
CA LYS A 13 10.73 -11.07 4.08
C LYS A 13 11.98 -11.06 3.19
N VAL A 14 12.92 -11.99 3.41
CA VAL A 14 14.10 -12.15 2.53
C VAL A 14 13.69 -12.47 1.09
N SER A 15 12.73 -13.36 0.90
CA SER A 15 12.19 -13.69 -0.42
C SER A 15 11.60 -12.46 -1.12
N GLN A 16 10.80 -11.65 -0.41
CA GLN A 16 10.22 -10.43 -1.00
C GLN A 16 11.29 -9.38 -1.34
N ARG A 17 12.33 -9.21 -0.51
CA ARG A 17 13.48 -8.35 -0.84
C ARG A 17 14.18 -8.81 -2.12
N LYS A 18 14.43 -10.11 -2.25
CA LYS A 18 15.04 -10.69 -3.46
C LYS A 18 14.18 -10.48 -4.71
N ARG A 19 12.84 -10.49 -4.60
CA ARG A 19 11.97 -10.14 -5.73
C ARG A 19 12.16 -8.69 -6.18
N ILE A 20 12.27 -7.73 -5.25
CA ILE A 20 12.56 -6.33 -5.58
C ILE A 20 13.90 -6.19 -6.30
N GLU A 21 14.93 -6.89 -5.82
CA GLU A 21 16.26 -6.88 -6.44
C GLU A 21 16.21 -7.47 -7.85
N ILE A 22 15.58 -8.62 -8.04
CA ILE A 22 15.45 -9.28 -9.36
C ILE A 22 14.66 -8.42 -10.35
N GLU A 23 13.55 -7.82 -9.92
CA GLU A 23 12.76 -6.90 -10.76
C GLU A 23 13.62 -5.74 -11.24
N ALA A 24 14.41 -5.14 -10.36
CA ALA A 24 15.26 -4.01 -10.73
C ALA A 24 16.42 -4.39 -11.64
N GLU A 25 17.07 -5.53 -11.43
CA GLU A 25 18.13 -5.99 -12.33
C GLU A 25 17.59 -6.28 -13.75
N LYS A 26 16.36 -6.82 -13.85
CA LYS A 26 15.68 -6.96 -15.15
C LYS A 26 15.39 -5.60 -15.80
N THR A 27 14.93 -4.62 -15.03
CA THR A 27 14.70 -3.26 -15.55
C THR A 27 16.01 -2.61 -16.00
N LYS A 28 17.08 -2.69 -15.21
CA LYS A 28 18.40 -2.16 -15.59
C LYS A 28 18.93 -2.82 -16.86
N GLN A 29 18.78 -4.13 -16.99
CA GLN A 29 19.16 -4.85 -18.20
C GLN A 29 18.42 -4.30 -19.44
N ALA A 30 17.10 -4.09 -19.34
CA ALA A 30 16.30 -3.53 -20.43
C ALA A 30 16.73 -2.09 -20.78
N LEU A 31 17.04 -1.26 -19.78
CA LEU A 31 17.52 0.10 -19.97
C LEU A 31 18.88 0.14 -20.67
N VAL A 32 19.81 -0.76 -20.31
CA VAL A 32 21.11 -0.88 -20.99
C VAL A 32 20.94 -1.29 -22.44
N GLN A 33 20.03 -2.22 -22.73
CA GLN A 33 19.72 -2.61 -24.11
C GLN A 33 19.16 -1.43 -24.92
N GLN A 34 18.20 -0.69 -24.36
CA GLN A 34 17.65 0.50 -25.00
C GLN A 34 18.71 1.59 -25.22
N LEU A 35 19.63 1.76 -24.26
CA LEU A 35 20.73 2.71 -24.38
C LEU A 35 21.67 2.35 -25.54
N ALA A 36 21.99 1.07 -25.69
CA ALA A 36 22.83 0.59 -26.78
C ALA A 36 22.21 0.86 -28.17
N GLU A 37 20.87 0.79 -28.25
CA GLU A 37 20.12 1.01 -29.50
C GLU A 37 19.89 2.49 -29.82
N LYS A 38 19.49 3.28 -28.82
CA LYS A 38 19.00 4.66 -29.02
C LYS A 38 19.99 5.74 -28.59
N GLN A 39 20.99 5.40 -27.79
CA GLN A 39 21.97 6.32 -27.19
C GLN A 39 21.34 7.50 -26.41
N ASP A 40 20.10 7.33 -25.96
CA ASP A 40 19.35 8.33 -25.19
C ASP A 40 19.72 8.21 -23.69
N TRP A 41 20.85 8.82 -23.35
CA TRP A 41 21.36 8.84 -21.97
C TRP A 41 20.45 9.59 -21.01
N GLU A 42 19.79 10.65 -21.47
CA GLU A 42 18.90 11.47 -20.64
C GLU A 42 17.70 10.63 -20.18
N TYR A 43 17.03 9.96 -21.12
CA TYR A 43 15.93 9.05 -20.80
C TYR A 43 16.37 7.94 -19.84
N VAL A 44 17.49 7.27 -20.13
CA VAL A 44 17.95 6.13 -19.32
C VAL A 44 18.32 6.55 -17.91
N ASN A 45 18.99 7.69 -17.74
CA ASN A 45 19.31 8.24 -16.41
C ASN A 45 18.03 8.57 -15.63
N ALA A 46 17.04 9.19 -16.27
CA ALA A 46 15.76 9.48 -15.63
C ALA A 46 15.04 8.20 -15.17
N GLN A 47 15.03 7.14 -15.99
CA GLN A 47 14.43 5.86 -15.62
C GLN A 47 15.19 5.14 -14.48
N LEU A 48 16.51 5.28 -14.44
CA LEU A 48 17.32 4.75 -13.32
C LEU A 48 16.97 5.46 -12.00
N GLU A 49 16.81 6.78 -12.01
CA GLU A 49 16.39 7.54 -10.82
C GLU A 49 15.01 7.09 -10.32
N VAL A 50 14.05 6.89 -11.23
CA VAL A 50 12.73 6.33 -10.89
C VAL A 50 12.87 4.97 -10.21
N LEU A 51 13.68 4.09 -10.82
CA LEU A 51 13.90 2.74 -10.30
C LEU A 51 14.53 2.76 -8.89
N GLU A 52 15.55 3.58 -8.67
CA GLU A 52 16.23 3.70 -7.38
C GLU A 52 15.29 4.21 -6.27
N LYS A 53 14.51 5.25 -6.56
CA LYS A 53 13.51 5.78 -5.62
C LYS A 53 12.42 4.77 -5.30
N ARG A 54 11.90 4.10 -6.33
CA ARG A 54 10.95 3.00 -6.18
C ARG A 54 11.49 1.91 -5.27
N GLN A 55 12.72 1.42 -5.52
CA GLN A 55 13.33 0.40 -4.68
C GLN A 55 13.51 0.87 -3.23
N THR A 56 13.96 2.11 -3.05
CA THR A 56 14.19 2.75 -1.74
C THR A 56 12.93 2.72 -0.88
N ILE A 57 11.79 3.12 -1.45
CA ILE A 57 10.49 3.13 -0.74
C ILE A 57 9.99 1.69 -0.50
N LEU A 58 9.99 0.84 -1.53
CA LEU A 58 9.43 -0.51 -1.42
C LEU A 58 10.19 -1.39 -0.42
N GLN A 59 11.52 -1.25 -0.33
CA GLN A 59 12.30 -1.97 0.67
C GLN A 59 12.00 -1.50 2.10
N ARG A 60 11.80 -0.20 2.30
CA ARG A 60 11.43 0.36 3.60
C ARG A 60 10.03 -0.04 4.03
N MET A 61 9.06 -0.07 3.11
CA MET A 61 7.72 -0.60 3.38
C MET A 61 7.76 -2.05 3.89
N LEU A 62 8.58 -2.92 3.28
CA LEU A 62 8.77 -4.29 3.77
C LEU A 62 9.45 -4.37 5.15
N ASN A 63 10.14 -3.31 5.58
CA ASN A 63 10.76 -3.26 6.89
C ASN A 63 9.79 -2.80 7.98
N VAL A 64 8.95 -1.82 7.66
CA VAL A 64 7.96 -1.24 8.56
C VAL A 64 6.79 -2.20 8.76
N PHE A 65 6.17 -2.67 7.68
CA PHE A 65 4.92 -3.42 7.77
C PHE A 65 5.18 -4.92 7.92
N PRO A 66 4.51 -5.60 8.86
CA PRO A 66 4.85 -6.97 9.23
C PRO A 66 4.26 -7.99 8.24
N GLY A 67 4.96 -9.13 8.14
CA GLY A 67 4.43 -10.36 7.56
C GLY A 67 3.87 -10.23 6.14
N TYR A 68 2.80 -10.98 5.87
CA TYR A 68 2.14 -10.98 4.55
C TYR A 68 1.37 -9.68 4.27
N TYR A 69 0.95 -8.97 5.31
CA TYR A 69 0.36 -7.63 5.18
C TYR A 69 1.34 -6.62 4.58
N GLY A 70 2.62 -6.65 4.98
CA GLY A 70 3.65 -5.80 4.37
C GLY A 70 3.84 -6.06 2.87
N LYS A 71 3.61 -7.29 2.40
CA LYS A 71 3.61 -7.61 0.97
C LYS A 71 2.42 -6.97 0.26
N TYR A 72 1.23 -7.00 0.86
CA TYR A 72 0.07 -6.28 0.33
C TYR A 72 0.34 -4.79 0.21
N ILE A 73 0.86 -4.15 1.27
CA ILE A 73 1.18 -2.71 1.27
C ILE A 73 2.22 -2.37 0.18
N ARG A 74 3.29 -3.17 0.07
CA ARG A 74 4.28 -3.02 -1.01
C ARG A 74 3.61 -3.07 -2.38
N LEU A 75 2.83 -4.11 -2.65
CA LEU A 75 2.17 -4.28 -3.96
C LEU A 75 1.15 -3.17 -4.23
N HIS A 76 0.43 -2.71 -3.19
CA HIS A 76 -0.53 -1.62 -3.28
C HIS A 76 0.15 -0.34 -3.79
N PHE A 77 1.22 0.09 -3.14
CA PHE A 77 1.91 1.34 -3.49
C PHE A 77 2.84 1.23 -4.69
N ALA A 78 3.38 0.05 -4.97
CA ALA A 78 4.35 -0.15 -6.05
C ALA A 78 3.85 0.38 -7.40
N ARG A 79 2.56 0.25 -7.72
CA ARG A 79 2.06 0.70 -9.04
C ARG A 79 2.18 2.21 -9.27
N TYR A 80 2.21 3.00 -8.19
CA TYR A 80 2.23 4.45 -8.23
C TYR A 80 3.66 5.04 -8.19
N LEU A 81 4.67 4.19 -7.99
CA LEU A 81 6.08 4.58 -7.89
C LEU A 81 6.84 4.36 -9.21
N ASN A 82 6.15 4.50 -10.35
CA ASN A 82 6.73 4.37 -11.70
C ASN A 82 6.93 5.71 -12.40
N GLU A 83 6.59 6.80 -11.73
CA GLU A 83 6.66 8.14 -12.29
C GLU A 83 7.95 8.84 -11.83
N PRO A 84 8.57 9.66 -12.69
CA PRO A 84 9.68 10.50 -12.28
C PRO A 84 9.20 11.61 -11.34
N ALA A 85 9.99 11.85 -10.29
CA ALA A 85 9.85 13.01 -9.42
C ALA A 85 10.57 14.19 -10.08
N VAL A 86 9.85 15.01 -10.84
CA VAL A 86 10.43 16.07 -11.69
C VAL A 86 10.45 17.44 -11.01
N SER A 87 9.56 17.70 -10.05
CA SER A 87 9.49 18.97 -9.32
C SER A 87 10.21 18.92 -7.98
N ASP A 88 10.64 20.08 -7.48
CA ASP A 88 11.20 20.20 -6.12
C ASP A 88 10.22 19.68 -5.06
N GLU A 89 8.90 19.94 -5.23
CA GLU A 89 7.87 19.41 -4.32
C GLU A 89 7.84 17.87 -4.32
N GLN A 90 7.99 17.21 -5.47
CA GLN A 90 8.05 15.75 -5.53
C GLN A 90 9.32 15.20 -4.89
N GLN A 91 10.45 15.91 -5.03
CA GLN A 91 11.73 15.54 -4.41
C GLN A 91 11.66 15.66 -2.89
N GLU A 92 11.08 16.75 -2.37
CA GLU A 92 10.81 16.94 -0.94
C GLU A 92 9.83 15.88 -0.40
N ALA A 93 8.78 15.58 -1.16
CA ALA A 93 7.81 14.55 -0.81
C ALA A 93 8.45 13.15 -0.74
N PHE A 94 9.37 12.83 -1.66
CA PHE A 94 10.17 11.61 -1.58
C PHE A 94 10.97 11.54 -0.27
N GLY A 95 11.67 12.64 0.09
CA GLY A 95 12.40 12.74 1.35
C GLY A 95 11.49 12.52 2.57
N THR A 96 10.31 13.14 2.57
CA THR A 96 9.30 12.99 3.63
C THR A 96 8.82 11.53 3.75
N VAL A 97 8.57 10.86 2.63
CA VAL A 97 8.17 9.44 2.61
C VAL A 97 9.28 8.56 3.19
N VAL A 98 10.53 8.80 2.81
CA VAL A 98 11.69 8.05 3.31
C VAL A 98 11.86 8.26 4.81
N GLU A 99 11.83 9.52 5.27
CA GLU A 99 11.97 9.88 6.67
C GLU A 99 10.84 9.26 7.52
N PHE A 100 9.60 9.31 7.04
CA PHE A 100 8.48 8.63 7.72
C PHE A 100 8.75 7.14 7.88
N LEU A 101 9.12 6.46 6.79
CA LEU A 101 9.33 5.01 6.81
C LEU A 101 10.57 4.59 7.63
N ASP A 102 11.57 5.45 7.76
CA ASP A 102 12.76 5.19 8.58
C ASP A 102 12.47 5.35 10.09
N ASN A 103 11.46 6.13 10.47
CA ASN A 103 11.17 6.45 11.87
C ASN A 103 9.91 5.79 12.44
N VAL A 104 8.97 5.35 11.60
CA VAL A 104 7.73 4.73 12.06
C VAL A 104 7.99 3.35 12.67
N ASN A 105 7.42 3.11 13.85
CA ASN A 105 7.38 1.79 14.45
C ASN A 105 5.96 1.20 14.34
N PHE A 106 5.79 0.22 13.47
CA PHE A 106 4.53 -0.49 13.30
C PHE A 106 4.63 -1.87 13.94
N THR A 107 4.18 -1.99 15.19
CA THR A 107 4.20 -3.25 15.94
C THR A 107 2.79 -3.63 16.38
N LEU A 108 2.40 -4.88 16.10
CA LEU A 108 1.15 -5.46 16.58
C LEU A 108 1.39 -6.39 17.77
N PRO A 109 0.42 -6.53 18.69
CA PRO A 109 0.43 -7.61 19.68
C PRO A 109 0.59 -8.99 19.01
N PRO A 110 1.33 -9.95 19.61
CA PRO A 110 1.65 -11.22 18.96
C PRO A 110 0.42 -12.02 18.49
N ASP A 111 -0.68 -12.00 19.24
CA ASP A 111 -1.94 -12.66 18.88
C ASP A 111 -2.57 -12.04 17.63
N LEU A 112 -2.56 -10.71 17.52
CA LEU A 112 -3.08 -9.99 16.35
C LEU A 112 -2.15 -10.10 15.15
N GLN A 113 -0.84 -10.18 15.37
CA GLN A 113 0.14 -10.44 14.30
C GLN A 113 -0.10 -11.82 13.68
N GLN A 114 -0.24 -12.86 14.51
CA GLN A 114 -0.54 -14.21 14.02
C GLN A 114 -1.87 -14.23 13.25
N TYR A 115 -2.91 -13.61 13.80
CA TYR A 115 -4.21 -13.53 13.12
C TYR A 115 -4.11 -12.80 11.77
N LEU A 116 -3.36 -11.69 11.71
CA LEU A 116 -3.13 -10.96 10.47
C LEU A 116 -2.38 -11.82 9.44
N ASP A 117 -1.35 -12.54 9.86
CA ASP A 117 -0.60 -13.44 8.96
C ASP A 117 -1.49 -14.56 8.41
N GLU A 118 -2.35 -15.14 9.23
CA GLU A 118 -3.29 -16.20 8.82
C GLU A 118 -4.27 -15.72 7.74
N ILE A 119 -4.84 -14.52 7.89
CA ILE A 119 -5.82 -13.98 6.93
C ILE A 119 -5.18 -13.38 5.67
N THR A 120 -3.87 -13.09 5.70
CA THR A 120 -3.15 -12.44 4.59
C THR A 120 -2.16 -13.35 3.86
N LYS A 121 -1.95 -14.60 4.31
CA LYS A 121 -0.97 -15.54 3.73
C LYS A 121 -1.10 -15.73 2.20
N ASP A 122 -2.33 -15.68 1.69
CA ASP A 122 -2.68 -15.92 0.29
C ASP A 122 -2.85 -14.63 -0.52
N PHE A 123 -2.48 -13.46 0.03
CA PHE A 123 -2.55 -12.18 -0.69
C PHE A 123 -1.41 -12.08 -1.71
N ASP A 124 -1.59 -12.74 -2.84
CA ASP A 124 -0.67 -12.71 -3.98
C ASP A 124 -0.93 -11.55 -4.95
N GLU A 125 -0.13 -11.49 -6.02
CA GLU A 125 -0.30 -10.45 -7.04
C GLU A 125 -1.67 -10.51 -7.70
N ALA A 126 -2.25 -11.71 -7.86
CA ALA A 126 -3.56 -11.90 -8.44
C ALA A 126 -4.66 -11.38 -7.50
N PHE A 127 -4.56 -11.65 -6.20
CA PHE A 127 -5.45 -11.10 -5.19
C PHE A 127 -5.40 -9.57 -5.19
N VAL A 128 -4.18 -8.98 -5.16
CA VAL A 128 -4.01 -7.52 -5.20
C VAL A 128 -4.60 -6.92 -6.48
N GLY A 129 -4.39 -7.56 -7.63
CA GLY A 129 -5.01 -7.16 -8.89
C GLY A 129 -6.54 -7.13 -8.83
N LYS A 130 -7.17 -8.13 -8.20
CA LYS A 130 -8.64 -8.16 -7.99
C LYS A 130 -9.12 -7.05 -7.06
N VAL A 131 -8.42 -6.82 -5.95
CA VAL A 131 -8.74 -5.72 -5.02
C VAL A 131 -8.71 -4.39 -5.75
N PHE A 132 -7.72 -4.16 -6.60
CA PHE A 132 -7.64 -2.95 -7.41
C PHE A 132 -8.80 -2.82 -8.39
N SER A 133 -9.09 -3.86 -9.18
CA SER A 133 -10.22 -3.82 -10.13
C SER A 133 -11.53 -3.49 -9.41
N ASN A 134 -11.79 -4.15 -8.28
CA ASN A 134 -13.01 -3.91 -7.51
C ASN A 134 -13.07 -2.48 -6.95
N MET A 135 -11.93 -1.92 -6.55
CA MET A 135 -11.84 -0.54 -6.07
C MET A 135 -12.06 0.46 -7.20
N ASP A 136 -11.48 0.22 -8.38
CA ASP A 136 -11.68 1.04 -9.56
C ASP A 136 -13.15 1.04 -9.99
N ASP A 137 -13.83 -0.10 -9.95
CA ASP A 137 -15.28 -0.21 -10.22
C ASP A 137 -16.11 0.59 -9.21
N ALA A 138 -15.80 0.46 -7.91
CA ALA A 138 -16.52 1.15 -6.84
C ALA A 138 -16.32 2.68 -6.86
N ILE A 139 -15.13 3.15 -7.26
CA ILE A 139 -14.79 4.57 -7.33
C ILE A 139 -15.31 5.20 -8.63
N SER A 140 -15.34 4.46 -9.75
CA SER A 140 -15.73 5.00 -11.05
C SER A 140 -17.22 5.35 -11.13
N ASP A 141 -18.08 4.59 -10.47
CA ASP A 141 -19.52 4.88 -10.33
C ASP A 141 -20.02 4.46 -8.94
N THR A 142 -19.66 5.27 -7.94
CA THR A 142 -19.97 4.97 -6.53
C THR A 142 -21.46 4.89 -6.26
N GLU A 143 -22.28 5.69 -6.93
CA GLU A 143 -23.73 5.64 -6.73
C GLU A 143 -24.33 4.33 -7.21
N LYS A 144 -23.94 3.89 -8.41
CA LYS A 144 -24.35 2.60 -8.96
C LYS A 144 -23.81 1.46 -8.11
N TYR A 145 -22.55 1.51 -7.71
CA TYR A 145 -21.95 0.48 -6.86
C TYR A 145 -22.72 0.32 -5.55
N ILE A 146 -23.05 1.42 -4.87
CA ILE A 146 -23.87 1.39 -3.65
C ILE A 146 -25.26 0.82 -3.93
N ALA A 147 -25.91 1.20 -5.03
CA ALA A 147 -27.24 0.71 -5.37
C ALA A 147 -27.25 -0.81 -5.64
N GLU A 148 -26.27 -1.31 -6.39
CA GLU A 148 -26.15 -2.73 -6.76
C GLU A 148 -25.72 -3.60 -5.56
N ASN A 149 -24.96 -3.06 -4.61
CA ASN A 149 -24.42 -3.78 -3.46
C ASN A 149 -25.12 -3.46 -2.13
N LYS A 150 -26.23 -2.72 -2.17
CA LYS A 150 -26.90 -2.16 -0.98
C LYS A 150 -27.14 -3.18 0.12
N GLU A 151 -27.73 -4.33 -0.20
CA GLU A 151 -28.09 -5.35 0.78
C GLU A 151 -26.84 -5.92 1.49
N ILE A 152 -25.77 -6.17 0.72
CA ILE A 152 -24.50 -6.69 1.25
C ILE A 152 -23.83 -5.64 2.14
N LEU A 153 -23.81 -4.38 1.72
CA LEU A 153 -23.26 -3.27 2.49
C LEU A 153 -23.98 -3.10 3.82
N GLU A 154 -25.31 -3.04 3.80
CA GLU A 154 -26.12 -2.85 5.02
C GLU A 154 -26.01 -4.03 5.98
N ARG A 155 -25.98 -5.26 5.46
CA ARG A 155 -25.73 -6.46 6.29
C ARG A 155 -24.35 -6.44 6.92
N TYR A 156 -23.34 -5.99 6.20
CA TYR A 156 -21.98 -5.85 6.73
C TYR A 156 -21.88 -4.75 7.79
N MET A 157 -22.57 -3.61 7.61
CA MET A 157 -22.66 -2.55 8.63
C MET A 157 -23.34 -3.05 9.91
N GLN A 158 -24.43 -3.83 9.78
CA GLN A 158 -25.10 -4.45 10.93
C GLN A 158 -24.17 -5.45 11.66
N LEU A 159 -23.46 -6.30 10.91
CA LEU A 159 -22.48 -7.21 11.49
C LEU A 159 -21.41 -6.45 12.29
N LYS A 160 -20.90 -5.33 11.75
CA LYS A 160 -19.90 -4.51 12.45
C LYS A 160 -20.40 -3.92 13.78
N GLN A 161 -21.71 -3.80 13.95
CA GLN A 161 -22.32 -3.30 15.19
C GLN A 161 -22.62 -4.42 16.19
N SER A 162 -22.57 -5.68 15.79
CA SER A 162 -22.90 -6.82 16.63
C SER A 162 -21.88 -7.04 17.75
N ASP A 163 -22.34 -7.57 18.88
CA ASP A 163 -21.48 -7.86 20.03
C ASP A 163 -20.48 -8.97 19.71
N GLU A 164 -20.87 -9.94 18.87
CA GLU A 164 -20.00 -11.01 18.40
C GLU A 164 -18.82 -10.45 17.59
N PHE A 165 -19.08 -9.49 16.68
CA PHE A 165 -18.01 -8.87 15.93
C PHE A 165 -17.10 -8.03 16.83
N LYS A 166 -17.65 -7.23 17.74
CA LYS A 166 -16.87 -6.40 18.68
C LYS A 166 -16.00 -7.24 19.62
N ALA A 167 -16.42 -8.46 19.94
CA ALA A 167 -15.62 -9.41 20.72
C ALA A 167 -14.55 -10.15 19.89
N SER A 168 -14.55 -10.02 18.56
CA SER A 168 -13.68 -10.80 17.67
C SER A 168 -12.24 -10.26 17.57
N PRO A 169 -11.26 -11.11 17.20
CA PRO A 169 -9.91 -10.67 16.85
C PRO A 169 -9.88 -9.67 15.68
N ALA A 170 -10.84 -9.77 14.74
CA ALA A 170 -10.94 -8.86 13.59
C ALA A 170 -11.23 -7.42 14.03
N TYR A 171 -12.13 -7.23 15.00
CA TYR A 171 -12.41 -5.90 15.56
C TYR A 171 -11.21 -5.34 16.31
N ARG A 172 -10.57 -6.15 17.16
CA ARG A 172 -9.34 -5.75 17.87
C ARG A 172 -8.23 -5.35 16.89
N LEU A 173 -8.01 -6.13 15.83
CA LEU A 173 -7.05 -5.80 14.78
C LEU A 173 -7.42 -4.49 14.08
N GLN A 174 -8.68 -4.31 13.69
CA GLN A 174 -9.15 -3.08 13.04
C GLN A 174 -8.87 -1.84 13.90
N GLU A 175 -9.17 -1.89 15.21
CA GLU A 175 -8.92 -0.77 16.11
C GLU A 175 -7.43 -0.50 16.32
N GLN A 176 -6.59 -1.54 16.40
CA GLN A 176 -5.13 -1.35 16.47
C GLN A 176 -4.57 -0.71 15.20
N LEU A 177 -5.00 -1.17 14.02
CA LEU A 177 -4.57 -0.58 12.74
C LEU A 177 -5.02 0.88 12.63
N ARG A 178 -6.27 1.18 13.01
CA ARG A 178 -6.78 2.57 13.03
C ARG A 178 -5.95 3.46 13.93
N LYS A 179 -5.66 3.01 15.16
CA LYS A 179 -4.84 3.73 16.12
C LYS A 179 -3.42 3.97 15.58
N LEU A 180 -2.78 2.92 15.06
CA LEU A 180 -1.44 3.01 14.46
C LEU A 180 -1.43 4.03 13.33
N ASN A 181 -2.41 4.02 12.43
CA ASN A 181 -2.46 4.97 11.32
C ASN A 181 -2.60 6.42 11.80
N SER A 182 -3.49 6.67 12.77
CA SER A 182 -3.73 8.02 13.28
C SER A 182 -2.57 8.56 14.13
N GLU A 183 -1.91 7.71 14.94
CA GLU A 183 -0.88 8.15 15.89
C GLU A 183 0.53 8.15 15.29
N SER A 184 0.79 7.34 14.26
CA SER A 184 2.13 7.27 13.64
C SER A 184 2.42 8.41 12.66
N GLY A 185 1.39 9.15 12.24
CA GLY A 185 1.49 10.09 11.12
C GLY A 185 1.28 9.41 9.75
N TYR A 186 0.79 8.18 9.70
CA TYR A 186 0.45 7.54 8.42
C TYR A 186 -0.59 8.38 7.66
N ASP A 187 -1.68 8.75 8.32
CA ASP A 187 -2.76 9.52 7.69
C ASP A 187 -2.38 10.99 7.43
N THR A 188 -1.52 11.57 8.26
CA THR A 188 -1.22 13.03 8.25
C THR A 188 0.12 13.41 7.62
N ILE A 189 1.05 12.47 7.47
CA ILE A 189 2.38 12.68 6.89
C ILE A 189 2.55 11.79 5.66
N PHE A 190 2.45 10.47 5.82
CA PHE A 190 2.79 9.52 4.76
C PHE A 190 1.84 9.61 3.57
N ILE A 191 0.51 9.57 3.79
CA ILE A 191 -0.48 9.64 2.71
C ILE A 191 -0.38 10.98 1.96
N PRO A 192 -0.35 12.16 2.62
CA PRO A 192 -0.14 13.42 1.92
C PRO A 192 1.18 13.49 1.13
N ALA A 193 2.28 12.99 1.68
CA ALA A 193 3.56 12.95 0.97
C ALA A 193 3.49 12.01 -0.24
N MET A 194 2.83 10.86 -0.13
CA MET A 194 2.60 9.98 -1.28
C MET A 194 1.74 10.64 -2.37
N LYS A 195 0.71 11.42 -2.01
CA LYS A 195 -0.12 12.18 -2.98
C LYS A 195 0.71 13.21 -3.75
N LYS A 196 1.65 13.87 -3.08
CA LYS A 196 2.56 14.83 -3.70
C LYS A 196 3.63 14.16 -4.56
N LEU A 197 4.19 13.04 -4.09
CA LEU A 197 5.24 12.32 -4.78
C LEU A 197 4.76 11.74 -6.11
N SER A 198 3.60 11.09 -6.11
CA SER A 198 3.07 10.38 -7.28
C SER A 198 1.76 10.99 -7.74
N ARG A 199 1.74 11.45 -8.99
CA ARG A 199 0.55 12.04 -9.58
C ARG A 199 -0.57 11.00 -9.69
N SER A 200 -0.28 9.81 -10.20
CA SER A 200 -1.30 8.75 -10.28
C SER A 200 -1.84 8.33 -8.91
N TYR A 201 -1.01 8.37 -7.86
CA TYR A 201 -1.51 8.14 -6.51
C TYR A 201 -2.42 9.27 -6.03
N GLY A 202 -2.02 10.52 -6.22
CA GLY A 202 -2.85 11.69 -5.92
C GLY A 202 -4.21 11.63 -6.61
N GLU A 203 -4.22 11.38 -7.92
CA GLU A 203 -5.45 11.25 -8.72
C GLU A 203 -6.34 10.09 -8.24
N TYR A 204 -5.75 8.94 -7.91
CA TYR A 204 -6.49 7.81 -7.32
C TYR A 204 -7.11 8.19 -5.97
N HIS A 205 -6.32 8.83 -5.10
CA HIS A 205 -6.75 9.18 -3.76
C HIS A 205 -7.84 10.26 -3.76
N ASP A 206 -7.75 11.25 -4.65
CA ASP A 206 -8.77 12.29 -4.79
C ASP A 206 -10.11 11.70 -5.27
N LYS A 207 -10.08 10.69 -6.15
CA LYS A 207 -11.30 9.96 -6.55
C LYS A 207 -11.85 9.14 -5.39
N LEU A 208 -10.99 8.50 -4.61
CA LEU A 208 -11.39 7.76 -3.41
C LEU A 208 -12.04 8.66 -2.37
N GLU A 209 -11.50 9.87 -2.13
CA GLU A 209 -12.09 10.87 -1.22
C GLU A 209 -13.50 11.28 -1.69
N LYS A 210 -13.68 11.58 -2.98
CA LYS A 210 -15.01 11.89 -3.56
C LYS A 210 -15.99 10.72 -3.44
N ALA A 211 -15.54 9.50 -3.71
CA ALA A 211 -16.35 8.31 -3.52
C ALA A 211 -16.78 8.15 -2.06
N ASN A 212 -15.86 8.42 -1.12
CA ASN A 212 -16.14 8.39 0.31
C ASN A 212 -17.16 9.46 0.73
N GLU A 213 -17.08 10.69 0.19
CA GLU A 213 -18.10 11.73 0.42
C GLU A 213 -19.50 11.28 -0.01
N ILE A 214 -19.63 10.68 -1.19
CA ILE A 214 -20.89 10.11 -1.68
C ILE A 214 -21.37 8.99 -0.75
N PHE A 215 -20.48 8.07 -0.37
CA PHE A 215 -20.81 6.99 0.54
C PHE A 215 -21.33 7.50 1.90
N LEU A 216 -20.64 8.47 2.50
CA LEU A 216 -21.02 9.07 3.77
C LEU A 216 -22.31 9.89 3.69
N SER A 217 -22.62 10.50 2.54
CA SER A 217 -23.92 11.15 2.34
C SER A 217 -25.10 10.16 2.41
N LYS A 218 -24.90 8.92 1.93
CA LYS A 218 -25.89 7.84 1.97
C LYS A 218 -25.91 7.11 3.31
N TYR A 219 -24.75 7.01 3.96
CA TYR A 219 -24.58 6.33 5.26
C TYR A 219 -23.90 7.24 6.31
N PRO A 220 -24.56 8.30 6.81
CA PRO A 220 -23.92 9.25 7.73
C PRO A 220 -23.42 8.63 9.04
N LYS A 221 -24.01 7.50 9.47
CA LYS A 221 -23.60 6.77 10.67
C LYS A 221 -22.24 6.08 10.53
N GLU A 222 -21.72 5.96 9.32
CA GLU A 222 -20.40 5.37 9.04
C GLU A 222 -19.27 6.41 9.06
N ALA A 223 -19.60 7.71 9.22
CA ALA A 223 -18.60 8.74 9.50
C ALA A 223 -17.96 8.45 10.86
N ARG A 224 -16.64 8.28 10.87
CA ARG A 224 -15.84 8.01 12.07
C ARG A 224 -14.95 9.19 12.40
#